data_AF-A0A1M7Y1J4-F1
#
_entry.id   AF-A0A1M7Y1J4-F1
#
_cell.length_a   1.000
_cell.length_b   1.000
_cell.length_c   1.000
_cell.angle_alpha   90.00
_cell.angle_beta   90.00
_cell.angle_gamma   90.00
#
_symmetry.space_group_name_H-M   'P 1'
#
loop_
_entity.id
_entity.type
_entity.pdbx_description
1 polymer ?
#
loop_
_entity_poly.entity_id
_entity_poly.type
_entity_poly.pdbx_seq_one_letter_code
_entity_poly.pdbx_strand_id
1 'polypeptide(L)'
;MIKKALITAAAVAFLLGGIAAVSSADAGPEEITLETTGSAKPKPAFFPHKAHQAAFACAECHHGMADGKQVPYTEGMEIGKCESCHNGDVLAGKTAGKEKLDTFKGAAHANCLACHKEVAAKDEAKKDLKSCKTCHK
;
A
#
# COMPACT_ATOMS: atom_id res chain seq x y z
N MET A 1 20.67 -20.42 71.73
CA MET A 1 19.63 -19.38 71.87
C MET A 1 19.35 -18.81 70.49
N ILE A 2 18.12 -19.00 70.01
CA ILE A 2 17.65 -18.62 68.68
C ILE A 2 17.26 -17.15 68.70
N LYS A 3 17.78 -16.31 67.79
CA LYS A 3 17.03 -15.17 67.24
C LYS A 3 17.31 -15.02 65.74
N LYS A 4 16.21 -15.13 65.01
CA LYS A 4 16.00 -15.02 63.57
C LYS A 4 16.27 -13.59 63.08
N ALA A 5 16.49 -13.46 61.77
CA ALA A 5 16.29 -12.30 60.88
C ALA A 5 17.56 -12.03 60.04
N LEU A 6 17.55 -11.82 58.74
CA LEU A 6 16.48 -11.62 57.77
C LEU A 6 17.09 -11.95 56.39
N ILE A 7 16.34 -12.70 55.60
CA ILE A 7 16.56 -12.93 54.18
C ILE A 7 16.36 -11.61 53.45
N THR A 8 17.30 -11.22 52.59
CA THR A 8 17.03 -10.25 51.51
C THR A 8 17.58 -10.83 50.21
N ALA A 9 16.71 -11.56 49.53
CA ALA A 9 16.79 -11.76 48.09
C ALA A 9 16.50 -10.41 47.42
N ALA A 10 17.45 -9.86 46.67
CA ALA A 10 17.19 -8.78 45.73
C ALA A 10 17.67 -9.25 44.36
N ALA A 11 16.67 -9.42 43.50
CA ALA A 11 16.68 -10.11 42.24
C ALA A 11 17.68 -9.55 41.21
N VAL A 12 18.26 -10.48 40.47
CA VAL A 12 18.69 -10.30 39.08
C VAL A 12 17.49 -9.77 38.28
N ALA A 13 17.60 -8.57 37.72
CA ALA A 13 16.71 -8.12 36.66
C ALA A 13 17.53 -7.40 35.59
N PHE A 14 18.06 -8.22 34.69
CA PHE A 14 18.52 -7.82 33.36
C PHE A 14 17.30 -7.24 32.63
N LEU A 15 17.11 -5.93 32.68
CA LEU A 15 16.10 -5.23 31.87
C LEU A 15 16.83 -4.47 30.77
N LEU A 16 17.18 -5.25 29.74
CA LEU A 16 17.14 -4.82 28.35
C LEU A 16 15.81 -4.09 28.13
N GLY A 17 15.88 -2.77 28.08
CA GLY A 17 14.76 -1.89 27.73
C GLY A 17 15.24 -0.82 26.78
N GLY A 18 16.02 -1.21 25.77
CA GLY A 18 16.17 -0.40 24.58
C GLY A 18 14.78 -0.22 23.99
N ILE A 19 14.16 0.93 24.27
CA ILE A 19 13.03 1.39 23.49
C ILE A 19 13.63 1.67 22.12
N ALA A 20 13.63 0.65 21.26
CA ALA A 20 13.64 0.88 19.83
C ALA A 20 12.42 1.76 19.60
N ALA A 21 12.65 3.05 19.39
CA ALA A 21 11.68 3.87 18.72
C ALA A 21 11.38 3.12 17.43
N VAL A 22 10.23 2.46 17.38
CA VAL A 22 9.68 1.98 16.14
C VAL A 22 9.51 3.25 15.32
N SER A 23 10.46 3.51 14.44
CA SER A 23 10.30 4.53 13.42
C SER A 23 9.03 4.12 12.71
N SER A 24 7.96 4.87 12.93
CA SER A 24 6.76 4.78 12.12
C SER A 24 7.28 4.90 10.69
N ALA A 25 7.25 3.80 9.94
CA ALA A 25 7.52 3.86 8.51
C ALA A 25 6.63 5.00 7.98
N ASP A 26 7.24 5.93 7.25
CA ASP A 26 6.51 7.07 6.70
C ASP A 26 5.32 6.53 5.91
N ALA A 27 4.11 6.76 6.43
CA ALA A 27 2.88 6.27 5.81
C ALA A 27 2.58 7.03 4.50
N GLY A 28 3.43 8.00 4.14
CA GLY A 28 3.29 8.81 2.95
C GLY A 28 2.14 9.81 3.09
N PRO A 29 1.84 10.53 2.00
CA PRO A 29 0.80 11.57 2.00
C PRO A 29 -0.60 10.99 2.25
N GLU A 30 -1.43 11.74 2.97
CA GLU A 30 -2.81 11.32 3.27
C GLU A 30 -3.71 11.30 2.02
N GLU A 31 -3.44 12.20 1.08
CA GLU A 31 -4.13 12.34 -0.19
C GLU A 31 -3.12 12.46 -1.32
N ILE A 32 -3.42 11.82 -2.45
CA ILE A 32 -2.54 11.76 -3.61
C ILE A 32 -3.36 12.09 -4.85
N THR A 33 -2.81 12.90 -5.74
CA THR A 33 -3.27 12.97 -7.12
C THR A 33 -2.36 12.09 -7.97
N LEU A 34 -2.94 11.04 -8.56
CA LEU A 34 -2.23 10.09 -9.40
C LEU A 34 -1.95 10.70 -10.77
N GLU A 35 -0.86 11.44 -10.85
CA GLU A 35 -0.38 12.12 -12.04
C GLU A 35 0.80 11.37 -12.66
N THR A 36 0.74 11.20 -13.97
CA THR A 36 1.85 10.68 -14.79
C THR A 36 2.18 11.66 -15.90
N THR A 37 3.40 11.55 -16.41
CA THR A 37 3.87 12.44 -17.48
C THR A 37 2.94 12.35 -18.70
N GLY A 38 2.38 13.48 -19.13
CA GLY A 38 1.45 13.52 -20.27
C GLY A 38 -0.03 13.23 -19.95
N SER A 39 -0.39 13.01 -18.67
CA SER A 39 -1.80 12.87 -18.27
C SER A 39 -2.53 14.22 -18.32
N ALA A 40 -3.13 14.52 -19.48
CA ALA A 40 -3.98 15.71 -19.64
C ALA A 40 -5.48 15.38 -19.59
N LYS A 41 -5.90 14.20 -20.07
CA LYS A 41 -7.31 13.76 -20.11
C LYS A 41 -7.46 12.23 -19.98
N PRO A 42 -8.42 11.72 -19.17
CA PRO A 42 -9.24 12.46 -18.20
C PRO A 42 -8.37 13.13 -17.13
N LYS A 43 -8.96 13.98 -16.27
CA LYS A 43 -8.22 14.59 -15.16
C LYS A 43 -7.50 13.51 -14.35
N PRO A 44 -6.32 13.78 -13.79
CA PRO A 44 -5.65 12.86 -12.88
C PRO A 44 -6.58 12.30 -11.80
N ALA A 45 -6.39 11.04 -11.42
CA ALA A 45 -7.25 10.41 -10.44
C ALA A 45 -6.88 10.89 -9.02
N PHE A 46 -7.86 11.39 -8.28
CA PHE A 46 -7.69 11.64 -6.85
C PHE A 46 -7.75 10.33 -6.07
N PHE A 47 -6.85 10.18 -5.12
CA PHE A 47 -6.71 8.99 -4.30
C PHE A 47 -6.59 9.39 -2.81
N PRO A 48 -7.63 9.15 -2.00
CA PRO A 48 -7.56 9.36 -0.54
C PRO A 48 -6.78 8.19 0.07
N HIS A 49 -5.46 8.29 0.05
CA HIS A 49 -4.54 7.22 0.45
C HIS A 49 -4.76 6.79 1.90
N LYS A 50 -4.91 7.74 2.83
CA LYS A 50 -5.19 7.46 4.25
C LYS A 50 -6.49 6.67 4.46
N ALA A 51 -7.52 6.92 3.64
CA ALA A 51 -8.77 6.18 3.72
C ALA A 51 -8.58 4.71 3.30
N HIS A 52 -7.68 4.44 2.35
CA HIS A 52 -7.36 3.08 1.94
C HIS A 52 -6.45 2.40 2.97
N GLN A 53 -5.48 3.10 3.55
CA GLN A 53 -4.64 2.56 4.63
C GLN A 53 -5.44 2.15 5.86
N ALA A 54 -6.53 2.86 6.17
CA ALA A 54 -7.42 2.49 7.27
C ALA A 54 -8.21 1.19 7.01
N ALA A 55 -8.30 0.74 5.76
CA ALA A 55 -9.12 -0.39 5.35
C ALA A 55 -8.32 -1.58 4.78
N PHE A 56 -7.10 -1.34 4.29
CA PHE A 56 -6.31 -2.29 3.52
C PHE A 56 -4.86 -2.29 3.97
N ALA A 57 -4.23 -3.47 3.92
CA ALA A 57 -2.80 -3.59 4.14
C ALA A 57 -2.01 -2.95 2.98
N CYS A 58 -0.76 -2.52 3.25
CA CYS A 58 0.13 -1.94 2.25
C CYS A 58 0.28 -2.85 1.02
N ALA A 59 0.33 -4.17 1.25
CA ALA A 59 0.49 -5.20 0.23
C ALA A 59 -0.69 -5.36 -0.73
N GLU A 60 -1.86 -4.79 -0.42
CA GLU A 60 -3.00 -4.83 -1.36
C GLU A 60 -2.75 -3.98 -2.61
N CYS A 61 -1.86 -2.99 -2.52
CA CYS A 61 -1.49 -2.13 -3.63
C CYS A 61 0.00 -2.20 -3.93
N HIS A 62 0.83 -2.06 -2.91
CA HIS A 62 2.28 -2.07 -3.08
C HIS A 62 2.77 -3.49 -3.31
N HIS A 63 3.60 -3.64 -4.32
CA HIS A 63 4.27 -4.87 -4.68
C HIS A 63 5.58 -4.52 -5.37
N GLY A 64 6.52 -5.46 -5.34
CA GLY A 64 7.78 -5.32 -6.04
C GLY A 64 7.78 -6.07 -7.36
N MET A 65 8.93 -6.03 -8.03
CA MET A 65 9.25 -6.89 -9.15
C MET A 65 10.63 -7.51 -8.95
N ALA A 66 10.75 -8.80 -9.18
CA ALA A 66 12.02 -9.52 -9.27
C ALA A 66 11.99 -10.42 -10.50
N ASP A 67 13.05 -10.39 -11.32
CA ASP A 67 13.17 -11.20 -12.54
C ASP A 67 11.96 -11.11 -13.49
N GLY A 68 11.40 -9.92 -13.63
CA GLY A 68 10.22 -9.66 -14.47
C GLY A 68 8.91 -10.26 -13.94
N LYS A 69 8.88 -10.70 -12.68
CA LYS A 69 7.70 -11.22 -11.99
C LYS A 69 7.35 -10.34 -10.80
N GLN A 70 6.05 -10.19 -10.55
CA GLN A 70 5.56 -9.52 -9.36
C GLN A 70 6.00 -10.30 -8.12
N VAL A 71 6.49 -9.57 -7.11
CA VAL A 71 6.78 -10.11 -5.78
C VAL A 71 5.96 -9.37 -4.73
N PRO A 72 5.57 -10.03 -3.62
CA PRO A 72 4.81 -9.38 -2.57
C PRO A 72 5.54 -8.17 -1.96
N TYR A 73 4.79 -7.20 -1.46
CA TYR A 73 5.35 -6.17 -0.59
C TYR A 73 5.96 -6.79 0.67
N THR A 74 7.05 -6.19 1.11
CA THR A 74 7.72 -6.50 2.37
C THR A 74 7.92 -5.20 3.14
N GLU A 75 7.84 -5.27 4.46
CA GLU A 75 8.02 -4.08 5.30
C GLU A 75 9.36 -3.39 5.02
N GLY A 76 9.32 -2.07 4.85
CA GLY A 76 10.50 -1.27 4.48
C GLY A 76 10.89 -1.31 3.00
N MET A 77 10.10 -1.96 2.13
CA MET A 77 10.25 -1.84 0.68
C MET A 77 10.09 -0.37 0.26
N GLU A 78 11.02 0.12 -0.55
CA GLU A 78 10.92 1.48 -1.11
C GLU A 78 9.67 1.59 -1.99
N ILE A 79 8.82 2.58 -1.68
CA ILE A 79 7.60 2.83 -2.42
C ILE A 79 7.87 3.86 -3.52
N GLY A 80 8.00 3.36 -4.74
CA GLY A 80 8.13 4.17 -5.95
C GLY A 80 6.81 4.48 -6.64
N LYS A 81 6.88 5.32 -7.68
CA LYS A 81 5.75 5.54 -8.58
C LYS A 81 5.46 4.29 -9.40
N CYS A 82 4.18 3.99 -9.62
CA CYS A 82 3.79 2.83 -10.42
C CYS A 82 4.33 2.91 -11.87
N GLU A 83 4.43 4.12 -12.44
CA GLU A 83 4.97 4.35 -13.80
C GLU A 83 6.45 3.96 -13.96
N SER A 84 7.20 3.76 -12.86
CA SER A 84 8.59 3.29 -12.93
C SER A 84 8.72 1.88 -13.53
N CYS A 85 7.71 1.04 -13.31
CA CYS A 85 7.65 -0.33 -13.84
C CYS A 85 6.47 -0.53 -14.81
N HIS A 86 5.33 0.13 -14.59
CA HIS A 86 4.15 0.04 -15.46
C HIS A 86 4.28 0.94 -16.69
N ASN A 87 5.20 0.55 -17.56
CA ASN A 87 5.52 1.23 -18.81
C ASN A 87 5.92 0.22 -19.91
N GLY A 88 6.06 0.74 -21.12
CA GLY A 88 6.41 -0.03 -22.33
C GLY A 88 7.81 -0.63 -22.31
N ASP A 89 8.73 -0.10 -21.51
CA ASP A 89 10.12 -0.56 -21.49
C ASP A 89 10.30 -1.77 -20.57
N VAL A 90 9.59 -1.80 -19.44
CA VAL A 90 9.72 -2.83 -18.41
C VAL A 90 8.70 -3.95 -18.57
N LEU A 91 7.44 -3.61 -18.88
CA LEU A 91 6.34 -4.57 -18.90
C LEU A 91 5.73 -4.80 -20.28
N ALA A 92 6.48 -4.51 -21.35
CA ALA A 92 6.04 -4.64 -22.75
C ALA A 92 5.12 -5.85 -22.99
N GLY A 93 3.89 -5.59 -23.44
CA GLY A 93 2.95 -6.63 -23.82
C GLY A 93 2.33 -7.44 -22.66
N LYS A 94 2.63 -7.12 -21.40
CA LYS A 94 1.99 -7.74 -20.24
C LYS A 94 0.57 -7.21 -20.05
N THR A 95 -0.36 -8.10 -19.67
CA THR A 95 -1.77 -7.76 -19.46
C THR A 95 -2.33 -8.43 -18.22
N ALA A 96 -3.38 -7.83 -17.65
CA ALA A 96 -4.25 -8.43 -16.65
C ALA A 96 -5.68 -8.36 -17.19
N GLY A 97 -6.18 -9.50 -17.70
CA GLY A 97 -7.42 -9.52 -18.47
C GLY A 97 -7.32 -8.59 -19.68
N LYS A 98 -8.19 -7.58 -19.73
CA LYS A 98 -8.22 -6.58 -20.82
C LYS A 98 -7.28 -5.39 -20.60
N GLU A 99 -6.73 -5.25 -19.39
CA GLU A 99 -5.93 -4.09 -19.03
C GLU A 99 -4.46 -4.32 -19.40
N LYS A 100 -3.84 -3.29 -19.98
CA LYS A 100 -2.46 -3.30 -20.44
C LYS A 100 -1.52 -2.86 -19.32
N LEU A 101 -0.76 -3.79 -18.75
CA LEU A 101 0.10 -3.53 -17.59
C LEU A 101 1.39 -2.78 -17.95
N ASP A 102 1.72 -2.70 -19.24
CA ASP A 102 2.75 -1.81 -19.79
C ASP A 102 2.34 -0.33 -19.83
N THR A 103 1.25 0.02 -19.15
CA THR A 103 0.82 1.40 -18.96
C THR A 103 0.36 1.63 -17.52
N PHE A 104 0.64 2.82 -17.00
CA PHE A 104 0.10 3.27 -15.72
C PHE A 104 -1.43 3.13 -15.68
N LYS A 105 -2.12 3.56 -16.75
CA LYS A 105 -3.57 3.49 -16.86
C LYS A 105 -4.09 2.06 -16.69
N GLY A 106 -3.51 1.10 -17.40
CA GLY A 106 -3.96 -0.28 -17.33
C GLY A 106 -3.66 -0.90 -15.97
N ALA A 107 -2.50 -0.62 -15.38
CA ALA A 107 -2.18 -1.05 -14.02
C ALA A 107 -3.19 -0.50 -12.99
N ALA A 108 -3.48 0.80 -13.03
CA ALA A 108 -4.42 1.44 -12.13
C ALA A 108 -5.86 0.92 -12.31
N HIS A 109 -6.30 0.62 -13.52
CA HIS A 109 -7.63 0.03 -13.73
C HIS A 109 -7.69 -1.46 -13.39
N ALA A 110 -6.60 -2.20 -13.60
CA ALA A 110 -6.51 -3.60 -13.22
C ALA A 110 -6.54 -3.77 -11.69
N ASN A 111 -5.96 -2.83 -10.95
CA ASN A 111 -5.95 -2.85 -9.48
C ASN A 111 -7.18 -2.13 -8.89
N CYS A 112 -7.24 -0.81 -9.06
CA CYS A 112 -8.20 0.06 -8.36
C CYS A 112 -9.62 -0.15 -8.88
N LEU A 113 -9.83 -0.06 -10.20
CA LEU A 113 -11.17 -0.16 -10.78
C LEU A 113 -11.73 -1.59 -10.66
N ALA A 114 -10.90 -2.62 -10.72
CA ALA A 114 -11.31 -4.00 -10.48
C ALA A 114 -11.81 -4.18 -9.04
N CYS A 115 -11.01 -3.80 -8.04
CA CYS A 115 -11.41 -3.86 -6.63
C CYS A 115 -12.68 -3.05 -6.37
N HIS A 116 -12.76 -1.82 -6.87
CA HIS A 116 -13.95 -0.97 -6.71
C HIS A 116 -15.20 -1.58 -7.35
N LYS A 117 -15.08 -2.31 -8.46
CA LYS A 117 -16.22 -3.04 -9.05
C LYS A 117 -16.70 -4.17 -8.16
N GLU A 118 -15.78 -4.91 -7.54
CA GLU A 118 -16.15 -5.96 -6.59
C GLU A 118 -16.81 -5.39 -5.35
N VAL A 119 -16.25 -4.31 -4.79
CA VAL A 119 -16.83 -3.60 -3.66
C VAL A 119 -18.22 -3.07 -4.01
N ALA A 120 -18.38 -2.43 -5.16
CA ALA A 120 -19.67 -1.94 -5.66
C ALA A 120 -20.68 -3.05 -5.97
N ALA A 121 -20.22 -4.27 -6.26
CA ALA A 121 -21.10 -5.43 -6.46
C ALA A 121 -21.59 -6.02 -5.13
N LYS A 122 -20.82 -5.84 -4.05
CA LYS A 122 -21.13 -6.34 -2.71
C LYS A 122 -21.87 -5.31 -1.86
N ASP A 123 -21.75 -4.02 -2.18
CA ASP A 123 -22.32 -2.92 -1.42
C ASP A 123 -22.88 -1.84 -2.36
N GLU A 124 -24.21 -1.77 -2.45
CA GLU A 124 -24.93 -0.80 -3.29
C GLU A 124 -24.65 0.65 -2.86
N ALA A 125 -24.34 0.91 -1.58
CA ALA A 125 -23.97 2.26 -1.12
C ALA A 125 -22.63 2.71 -1.72
N LYS A 126 -21.80 1.76 -2.20
CA LYS A 126 -20.51 2.01 -2.83
C LYS A 126 -20.55 1.90 -4.36
N LYS A 127 -21.74 1.83 -4.97
CA LYS A 127 -21.88 1.63 -6.42
C LYS A 127 -21.17 2.67 -7.28
N ASP A 128 -20.99 3.88 -6.77
CA ASP A 128 -20.36 4.98 -7.49
C ASP A 128 -18.84 4.81 -7.60
N LEU A 129 -18.21 3.94 -6.79
CA LEU A 129 -16.76 3.69 -6.84
C LEU A 129 -16.27 3.17 -8.21
N LYS A 130 -17.16 2.54 -8.99
CA LYS A 130 -16.83 2.04 -10.35
C LYS A 130 -16.96 3.11 -11.44
N SER A 131 -17.39 4.33 -11.11
CA SER A 131 -17.58 5.42 -12.07
C SER A 131 -16.29 6.19 -12.32
N CYS A 132 -16.02 6.54 -13.59
CA CYS A 132 -14.82 7.28 -13.98
C CYS A 132 -14.69 8.61 -13.22
N LYS A 133 -15.80 9.34 -13.04
CA LYS A 133 -15.85 10.65 -12.37
C LYS A 133 -15.57 10.59 -10.87
N THR A 134 -15.69 9.42 -10.25
CA THR A 134 -15.42 9.24 -8.82
C THR A 134 -13.92 9.33 -8.56
N CYS A 135 -13.11 8.82 -9.49
CA CYS A 135 -11.66 8.90 -9.40
C CYS A 135 -11.14 10.16 -10.12
N HIS A 136 -11.59 10.41 -11.34
CA HIS A 136 -11.13 11.51 -12.20
C HIS A 136 -11.97 12.78 -11.99
N LYS A 137 -11.72 13.51 -10.91
CA LYS A 137 -12.49 14.70 -10.48
C LYS A 137 -11.79 16.02 -10.75
#